data_AF-A0A645F497-F1
#
_entry.id   AF-A0A645F497-F1
#
_cell.length_a   1.000
_cell.length_b   1.000
_cell.length_c   1.000
_cell.angle_alpha   90.00
_cell.angle_beta   90.00
_cell.angle_gamma   90.00
#
_symmetry.space_group_name_H-M   'P 1'
#
loop_
_entity.id
_entity.type
_entity.pdbx_description
1 polymer ?
#
loop_
_entity_poly.entity_id
_entity_poly.type
_entity_poly.pdbx_seq_one_letter_code
_entity_poly.pdbx_strand_id
1 'polypeptide(L)'
;MLWNPAQIAFPGGPGAFGVITEEGESLQVEWLPESGGVIRLRLTPEAMEITFPEENAFLRYSGCREAMEKGGTRLRYENGGLCFSRNGLEAVLNAEPGSIVAEGADFLLRATGTRLRLTVNPVRPGF
;
A
#
# COMPACT_ATOMS: atom_id res chain seq x y z
N MET A 1 3.85 -10.06 -17.00
CA MET A 1 2.72 -10.35 -16.07
C MET A 1 2.98 -9.57 -14.78
N LEU A 2 2.21 -8.51 -14.52
CA LEU A 2 2.39 -7.69 -13.31
C LEU A 2 2.13 -8.54 -12.05
N TRP A 3 3.00 -8.39 -11.06
CA TRP A 3 2.91 -9.02 -9.75
C TRP A 3 1.77 -8.39 -8.95
N ASN A 4 0.79 -9.18 -8.48
CA ASN A 4 -0.31 -8.71 -7.65
C ASN A 4 -0.48 -9.62 -6.42
N PRO A 5 0.32 -9.41 -5.35
CA PRO A 5 0.23 -10.21 -4.14
C PRO A 5 -0.95 -9.84 -3.24
N ALA A 6 -1.49 -8.63 -3.41
CA ALA A 6 -2.58 -8.11 -2.61
C ALA A 6 -3.41 -7.13 -3.43
N GLN A 7 -4.72 -7.20 -3.25
CA GLN A 7 -5.62 -6.14 -3.67
C GLN A 7 -5.52 -5.00 -2.65
N ILE A 8 -5.41 -3.77 -3.16
CA ILE A 8 -5.36 -2.56 -2.34
C ILE A 8 -6.66 -1.81 -2.55
N ALA A 9 -7.39 -1.55 -1.48
CA ALA A 9 -8.58 -0.70 -1.50
C ALA A 9 -8.27 0.63 -0.82
N PHE A 10 -8.57 1.71 -1.53
CA PHE A 10 -8.54 3.07 -1.01
C PHE A 10 -9.81 3.36 -0.21
N PRO A 11 -9.75 4.24 0.81
CA PRO A 11 -10.95 4.69 1.49
C PRO A 11 -11.85 5.45 0.53
N GLY A 12 -13.16 5.33 0.72
CA GLY A 12 -14.16 5.87 -0.21
C GLY A 12 -14.54 4.97 -1.38
N GLY A 13 -13.93 3.78 -1.48
CA GLY A 13 -14.31 2.74 -2.44
C GLY A 13 -13.57 2.83 -3.78
N PRO A 14 -14.15 2.26 -4.85
CA PRO A 14 -13.64 2.42 -6.22
C PRO A 14 -13.50 3.90 -6.59
N GLY A 15 -12.72 4.17 -7.63
CA GLY A 15 -12.40 5.53 -8.03
C GLY A 15 -11.58 5.57 -9.29
N ALA A 16 -11.13 6.77 -9.64
CA ALA A 16 -10.31 7.02 -10.81
C ALA A 16 -9.09 7.87 -10.48
N PHE A 17 -8.06 7.78 -11.31
CA PHE A 17 -6.95 8.72 -11.27
C PHE A 17 -7.42 10.08 -11.77
N GLY A 18 -7.11 11.11 -10.98
CA GLY A 18 -7.30 12.51 -11.35
C GLY A 18 -6.05 13.06 -12.02
N VAL A 19 -5.60 14.23 -11.55
CA VAL A 19 -4.41 14.89 -12.06
C VAL A 19 -3.15 14.10 -11.69
N ILE A 20 -2.23 13.99 -12.65
CA ILE A 20 -0.89 13.44 -12.46
C ILE A 20 0.11 14.54 -12.80
N THR A 21 1.04 14.85 -11.89
CA THR A 21 2.01 15.94 -12.04
C THR A 21 3.39 15.47 -11.64
N GLU A 22 4.38 15.78 -12.48
CA GLU A 22 5.79 15.54 -12.19
C GLU A 22 6.42 16.79 -11.56
N GLU A 23 7.12 16.58 -10.44
CA GLU A 23 7.82 17.62 -9.70
C GLU A 23 9.21 17.14 -9.30
N GLY A 24 10.20 17.45 -10.14
CA GLY A 24 11.57 16.96 -9.97
C GLY A 24 11.61 15.44 -10.04
N GLU A 25 12.09 14.79 -8.98
CA GLU A 25 12.13 13.32 -8.85
C GLU A 25 10.86 12.74 -8.23
N SER A 26 9.85 13.56 -7.97
CA SER A 26 8.59 13.12 -7.39
C SER A 26 7.43 13.13 -8.38
N LEU A 27 6.54 12.16 -8.26
CA LEU A 27 5.29 12.09 -9.01
C LEU A 27 4.13 12.31 -8.03
N GLN A 28 3.32 13.33 -8.27
CA GLN A 28 2.05 13.54 -7.58
C GLN A 28 0.91 12.94 -8.40
N VAL A 29 0.05 12.17 -7.73
CA VAL A 29 -1.09 11.49 -8.34
C VAL A 29 -2.31 11.73 -7.46
N GLU A 30 -3.40 12.19 -8.05
CA GLU A 30 -4.69 12.25 -7.36
C GLU A 30 -5.49 10.96 -7.58
N TRP A 31 -6.09 10.47 -6.50
CA TRP A 31 -7.12 9.44 -6.52
C TRP A 31 -8.45 10.06 -6.10
N LEU A 32 -9.44 9.91 -6.97
CA LEU A 32 -10.78 10.45 -6.82
C LEU A 32 -11.74 9.30 -6.51
N PRO A 33 -11.99 8.99 -5.23
CA PRO A 33 -12.93 7.95 -4.85
C PRO A 33 -14.37 8.35 -5.23
N GLU A 34 -15.21 7.37 -5.54
CA GLU A 34 -16.63 7.57 -5.88
C GLU A 34 -17.43 8.24 -4.76
N SER A 35 -17.04 8.03 -3.50
CA SER A 35 -17.65 8.71 -2.34
C SER A 35 -17.37 10.21 -2.29
N GLY A 36 -16.45 10.71 -3.10
CA GLY A 36 -15.97 12.09 -3.07
C GLY A 36 -14.76 12.30 -2.16
N GLY A 37 -14.16 13.48 -2.29
CA GLY A 37 -12.86 13.81 -1.71
C GLY A 37 -11.71 13.59 -2.71
N VAL A 38 -10.49 13.90 -2.28
CA VAL A 38 -9.27 13.68 -3.07
C VAL A 38 -8.22 13.07 -2.16
N ILE A 39 -7.72 11.89 -2.54
CA ILE A 39 -6.56 11.28 -1.91
C ILE A 39 -5.35 11.64 -2.77
N ARG A 40 -4.34 12.26 -2.17
CA ARG A 40 -3.12 12.64 -2.90
C ARG A 40 -2.01 11.66 -2.59
N LEU A 41 -1.47 11.05 -3.63
CA LEU A 41 -0.30 10.19 -3.55
C LEU A 41 0.91 10.98 -4.05
N ARG A 42 1.96 11.04 -3.24
CA ARG A 42 3.27 11.53 -3.64
C ARG A 42 4.22 10.36 -3.66
N LEU A 43 4.76 10.07 -4.84
CA LEU A 43 5.75 9.03 -5.06
C LEU A 43 7.12 9.68 -5.17
N THR A 44 8.07 9.20 -4.39
CA THR A 44 9.48 9.58 -4.39
C THR A 44 10.33 8.31 -4.54
N PRO A 45 11.60 8.40 -4.93
CA PRO A 45 12.48 7.23 -4.99
C PRO A 45 12.55 6.46 -3.65
N GLU A 46 12.42 7.16 -2.52
CA GLU A 46 12.56 6.57 -1.18
C GLU A 46 11.24 6.05 -0.60
N ALA A 47 10.11 6.57 -1.07
CA ALA A 47 8.83 6.35 -0.41
C ALA A 47 7.60 6.74 -1.23
N MET A 48 6.47 6.21 -0.79
CA MET A 48 5.14 6.66 -1.15
C MET A 48 4.50 7.35 0.06
N GLU A 49 3.97 8.54 -0.16
CA GLU A 49 3.21 9.29 0.84
C GLU A 49 1.78 9.46 0.37
N ILE A 50 0.84 9.23 1.26
CA ILE A 50 -0.58 9.30 0.96
C ILE A 50 -1.19 10.28 1.94
N THR A 51 -1.86 11.30 1.40
CA THR A 51 -2.63 12.27 2.17
C THR A 51 -4.10 12.02 1.94
N PHE A 52 -4.81 11.69 3.02
CA PHE A 52 -6.24 11.47 3.03
C PHE A 52 -6.99 12.78 3.31
N PRO A 53 -8.24 12.91 2.83
CA PRO A 53 -9.08 14.07 3.11
C PRO A 53 -9.55 14.15 4.57
N GLU A 54 -9.60 13.02 5.27
CA GLU A 54 -10.12 12.89 6.64
C GLU A 54 -9.14 12.12 7.54
N GLU A 55 -9.22 12.36 8.85
CA GLU A 55 -8.48 11.59 9.85
C GLU A 55 -9.00 10.16 9.97
N ASN A 56 -8.16 9.25 10.48
CA ASN A 56 -8.48 7.82 10.68
C ASN A 56 -8.75 7.04 9.38
N ALA A 57 -8.51 7.63 8.22
CA ALA A 57 -8.53 6.93 6.94
C ALA A 57 -7.45 5.83 6.89
N PHE A 58 -7.74 4.76 6.15
CA PHE A 58 -6.86 3.62 6.01
C PHE A 58 -6.84 3.06 4.59
N LEU A 59 -5.69 2.50 4.19
CA LEU A 59 -5.63 1.57 3.07
C LEU A 59 -5.92 0.15 3.56
N ARG A 60 -6.73 -0.61 2.84
CA ARG A 60 -6.91 -2.03 3.11
C ARG A 60 -6.14 -2.87 2.10
N TYR A 61 -5.29 -3.76 2.61
CA TYR A 61 -4.58 -4.77 1.85
C TYR A 61 -5.23 -6.13 2.11
N SER A 62 -5.81 -6.71 1.06
CA SER A 62 -6.42 -8.04 1.11
C SER A 62 -5.59 -9.00 0.28
N GLY A 63 -5.28 -10.17 0.85
CA GLY A 63 -4.55 -11.20 0.13
C GLY A 63 -5.30 -11.66 -1.12
N CYS A 64 -4.64 -11.68 -2.29
CA CYS A 64 -5.25 -12.22 -3.50
C CYS A 64 -5.35 -13.76 -3.38
N ARG A 65 -6.52 -14.27 -2.96
CA ARG A 65 -6.74 -15.72 -2.73
C ARG A 65 -6.31 -16.57 -3.92
N GLU A 66 -6.72 -16.19 -5.13
CA GLU A 66 -6.34 -16.92 -6.35
C GLU A 66 -4.82 -16.98 -6.56
N ALA A 67 -4.10 -15.88 -6.28
CA ALA A 67 -2.65 -15.83 -6.41
C ALA A 67 -1.92 -16.62 -5.30
N MET A 68 -2.52 -16.73 -4.12
CA MET A 68 -2.01 -17.52 -3.00
C MET A 68 -2.26 -19.02 -3.19
N GLU A 69 -3.44 -19.39 -3.70
CA GLU A 69 -3.83 -20.79 -3.99
C GLU A 69 -2.96 -21.44 -5.06
N LYS A 70 -2.46 -20.66 -6.03
CA LYS A 70 -1.48 -21.12 -7.03
C LYS A 70 -0.06 -21.33 -6.45
N GLY A 71 0.09 -21.29 -5.12
CA GLY A 71 1.26 -21.78 -4.37
C GLY A 71 2.48 -20.88 -4.38
N GLY A 72 2.43 -19.75 -5.09
CA GLY A 72 3.58 -18.89 -5.29
C GLY A 72 3.60 -17.64 -4.41
N THR A 73 2.48 -17.19 -3.85
CA THR A 73 2.33 -15.83 -3.30
C THR A 73 1.88 -15.83 -1.84
N ARG A 74 2.39 -14.92 -1.00
CA ARG A 74 1.94 -14.74 0.40
C ARG A 74 1.95 -13.28 0.81
N LEU A 75 1.09 -12.95 1.78
CA LEU A 75 1.00 -11.68 2.48
C LEU A 75 1.04 -11.96 3.98
N ARG A 76 1.99 -11.39 4.72
CA ARG A 76 2.14 -11.60 6.16
C ARG A 76 2.62 -10.32 6.86
N TYR A 77 2.25 -10.16 8.13
CA TYR A 77 2.81 -9.11 8.98
C TYR A 77 3.97 -9.68 9.79
N GLU A 78 5.15 -9.08 9.66
CA GLU A 78 6.39 -9.55 10.30
C GLU A 78 7.33 -8.38 10.58
N ASN A 79 7.94 -8.35 11.76
CA ASN A 79 8.91 -7.32 12.17
C ASN A 79 8.43 -5.88 11.98
N GLY A 80 7.14 -5.61 12.18
CA GLY A 80 6.56 -4.26 12.03
C GLY A 80 6.20 -3.87 10.60
N GLY A 81 6.47 -4.73 9.61
CA GLY A 81 6.20 -4.48 8.20
C GLY A 81 5.21 -5.48 7.59
N LEU A 82 4.63 -5.09 6.45
CA LEU A 82 3.81 -5.96 5.63
C LEU A 82 4.71 -6.62 4.57
N CYS A 83 4.94 -7.92 4.71
CA CYS A 83 5.78 -8.71 3.84
C CYS A 83 4.96 -9.34 2.71
N PHE A 84 5.41 -9.10 1.48
CA PHE A 84 4.88 -9.68 0.26
C PHE A 84 5.91 -10.65 -0.29
N SER A 85 5.56 -11.93 -0.41
CA SER A 85 6.48 -12.93 -0.98
C SER A 85 5.91 -13.52 -2.28
N ARG A 86 6.77 -13.74 -3.29
CA ARG A 86 6.44 -14.56 -4.45
C ARG A 86 7.62 -15.41 -4.92
N ASN A 87 7.46 -16.74 -4.99
CA ASN A 87 8.48 -17.66 -5.52
C ASN A 87 9.89 -17.42 -4.94
N GLY A 88 9.99 -17.14 -3.63
CA GLY A 88 11.24 -16.87 -2.94
C GLY A 88 11.74 -15.41 -3.00
N LEU A 89 11.11 -14.54 -3.80
CA LEU A 89 11.33 -13.09 -3.74
C LEU A 89 10.46 -12.47 -2.65
N GLU A 90 11.03 -11.59 -1.84
CA GLU A 90 10.32 -10.88 -0.77
C GLU A 90 10.51 -9.37 -0.90
N ALA A 91 9.46 -8.62 -0.58
CA ALA A 91 9.51 -7.18 -0.36
C ALA A 91 8.77 -6.85 0.93
N VAL A 92 9.31 -5.91 1.70
CA VAL A 92 8.70 -5.47 2.95
C VAL A 92 8.26 -4.02 2.81
N LEU A 93 6.96 -3.78 2.95
CA LEU A 93 6.37 -2.46 3.06
C LEU A 93 6.33 -2.06 4.54
N ASN A 94 7.02 -0.97 4.86
CA ASN A 94 7.04 -0.42 6.20
C ASN A 94 6.20 0.84 6.25
N ALA A 95 5.51 1.03 7.37
CA ALA A 95 4.78 2.24 7.71
C ALA A 95 5.29 2.79 9.05
N GLU A 96 4.71 3.90 9.51
CA GLU A 96 4.98 4.42 10.85
C GLU A 96 4.57 3.39 11.93
N PRO A 97 5.26 3.37 13.09
CA PRO A 97 4.91 2.46 14.18
C PRO A 97 3.44 2.59 14.59
N GLY A 98 2.72 1.47 14.60
CA GLY A 98 1.29 1.44 14.94
C GLY A 98 0.34 1.70 13.76
N SER A 99 0.83 2.03 12.57
CA SER A 99 -0.01 2.22 11.39
C SER A 99 -0.61 0.93 10.83
N ILE A 100 0.06 -0.22 11.01
CA ILE A 100 -0.41 -1.49 10.44
C ILE A 100 -1.23 -2.26 11.49
N VAL A 101 -2.48 -2.55 11.17
CA VAL A 101 -3.43 -3.28 12.01
C VAL A 101 -3.97 -4.49 11.25
N ALA A 102 -3.93 -5.67 11.85
CA ALA A 102 -4.57 -6.85 11.27
C ALA A 102 -6.10 -6.82 11.49
N GLU A 103 -6.87 -7.09 10.44
CA GLU A 103 -8.34 -7.19 10.47
C GLU A 103 -8.76 -8.49 9.78
N GLY A 104 -8.95 -9.56 10.55
CA GLY A 104 -9.27 -10.88 10.00
C GLY A 104 -8.14 -11.41 9.11
N ALA A 105 -8.41 -11.56 7.81
CA ALA A 105 -7.43 -11.98 6.80
C ALA A 105 -6.73 -10.80 6.09
N ASP A 106 -7.11 -9.56 6.44
CA ASP A 106 -6.65 -8.35 5.80
C ASP A 106 -5.72 -7.54 6.72
N PHE A 107 -5.03 -6.57 6.12
CA PHE A 107 -4.21 -5.60 6.84
C PHE A 107 -4.67 -4.17 6.53
N LEU A 108 -4.94 -3.40 7.56
CA LEU A 108 -5.29 -1.99 7.47
C LEU A 108 -4.06 -1.13 7.77
N LEU A 109 -3.74 -0.21 6.88
CA LEU A 109 -2.66 0.77 7.06
C LEU A 109 -3.30 2.13 7.35
N ARG A 110 -3.29 2.53 8.61
CA ARG A 110 -3.87 3.76 9.13
C ARG A 110 -2.87 4.91 9.08
N ALA A 111 -3.34 6.06 8.63
CA ALA A 111 -2.57 7.31 8.70
C ALA A 111 -2.34 7.77 10.15
N THR A 112 -1.21 8.44 10.36
CA THR A 112 -1.01 9.29 11.53
C THR A 112 -1.61 10.66 11.22
N GLY A 113 -2.75 10.98 11.82
CA GLY A 113 -3.58 12.11 11.39
C GLY A 113 -4.17 11.84 10.01
N THR A 114 -3.76 12.62 9.02
CA THR A 114 -4.22 12.51 7.62
C THR A 114 -3.15 11.98 6.67
N ARG A 115 -1.92 11.73 7.14
CA ARG A 115 -0.80 11.30 6.29
C ARG A 115 -0.36 9.88 6.64
N LEU A 116 -0.17 9.07 5.61
CA LEU A 116 0.44 7.75 5.69
C LEU A 116 1.71 7.75 4.85
N ARG A 117 2.85 7.47 5.48
CA ARG A 117 4.13 7.31 4.80
C ARG A 117 4.49 5.83 4.72
N LEU A 118 4.84 5.39 3.52
CA LEU A 118 5.18 4.02 3.20
C LEU A 118 6.55 3.94 2.54
N THR A 119 7.38 3.03 3.01
CA THR A 119 8.70 2.75 2.42
C THR A 119 8.76 1.29 2.02
N VAL A 120 9.38 1.00 0.87
CA VAL A 120 9.60 -0.37 0.43
C VAL A 120 11.08 -0.67 0.61
N ASN A 121 11.37 -1.65 1.46
CA ASN A 121 12.70 -2.23 1.51
C ASN A 121 12.69 -3.44 0.56
N PRO A 122 13.35 -3.36 -0.62
CA PRO A 122 13.56 -4.54 -1.44
C PRO A 122 14.44 -5.52 -0.66
N VAL A 123 14.04 -6.79 -0.56
CA VAL A 123 14.88 -7.79 0.10
C VAL A 123 15.90 -8.32 -0.91
N ARG A 124 17.17 -8.28 -0.48
CA ARG A 124 18.32 -8.89 -1.15
C ARG A 124 18.01 -10.35 -1.48
N PRO A 125 18.48 -10.89 -2.62
CA PRO A 125 18.43 -12.33 -2.84
C PRO A 125 19.09 -13.04 -1.65
N GLY A 126 18.36 -13.97 -1.03
CA GLY A 126 18.97 -14.92 -0.11
C GLY A 126 20.08 -15.66 -0.85
N PHE A 127 21.24 -15.77 -0.21
CA PHE A 127 22.39 -16.55 -0.68
C PHE A 127 21.99 -17.97 -1.08
#